data_AF-A0AA36BIT5-F1
#
_entry.id   AF-A0AA36BIT5-F1
#
_cell.length_a   1.000
_cell.length_b   1.000
_cell.length_c   1.000
_cell.angle_alpha   90.00
_cell.angle_beta   90.00
_cell.angle_gamma   90.00
#
_symmetry.space_group_name_H-M   'P 1'
#
loop_
_entity.id
_entity.type
_entity.pdbx_description
1 polymer ?
#
loop_
_entity_poly.entity_id
_entity_poly.type
_entity_poly.pdbx_seq_one_letter_code
_entity_poly.pdbx_strand_id
1 'polypeptide(L)'
;MAKGCGGLRSGPAANSAWNKAFQFLEMNQIANGIKSLAKERNKWLHRPDLLIRASRHYEGAAQILIRQAVMTGKKFVEVKDGVLPDYEKWITVECPARLDLSGGWTDTPPITYECGGAVTGVSITINGKKPIGAKAKRIENPQIVIVYGNVHLVIEELNQLEDYFNPHAQGALIKAAFLSVNLICLSSPMSLKDQLISKYKGGFEIHSWSDLPQGSGLGTSSILAGAVIAAVVTAAGKVIDAKSLLHSVLYLEQLMTTGGGWQDQVGGLLGGVTLGSSLAKIPLFIDYKHISVTLDIIKLFNQRLVLIYSGKTRLARNLLQNVLREWYARKPGIVSTIYNLKQLAHDCATHFSEGNLESVGQCIDKYWTLKKNMAPGCEPAALKELMDILRPYSYGMSLAGAGGGGFFYAILKDLSIKSQLQTILSSIKGLESAVLYEAVIDPVGMTIN
;
A
#
# COMPACT_ATOMS: atom_id res chain seq x y z
N MET A 1 23.04 -17.63 3.35
CA MET A 1 22.12 -18.73 3.01
C MET A 1 21.34 -19.12 4.27
N ALA A 2 20.04 -18.84 4.31
CA ALA A 2 19.20 -19.19 5.45
C ALA A 2 18.94 -20.70 5.48
N LYS A 3 19.28 -21.35 6.60
CA LYS A 3 19.15 -22.79 6.85
C LYS A 3 17.68 -23.23 6.97
N GLY A 4 16.95 -23.26 5.86
CA GLY A 4 15.77 -24.12 5.69
C GLY A 4 14.49 -23.82 6.49
N CYS A 5 14.46 -22.81 7.37
CA CYS A 5 13.25 -22.45 8.12
C CYS A 5 12.83 -21.01 7.79
N GLY A 6 12.07 -20.85 6.70
CA GLY A 6 11.52 -19.56 6.30
C GLY A 6 10.02 -19.66 6.06
N GLY A 7 9.22 -18.91 6.82
CA GLY A 7 7.77 -18.83 6.71
C GLY A 7 7.29 -18.25 5.38
N LEU A 8 5.96 -18.25 5.16
CA LEU A 8 5.20 -18.06 3.92
C LEU A 8 5.65 -16.98 2.88
N ARG A 9 6.58 -16.04 3.17
CA ARG A 9 7.17 -15.02 2.24
C ARG A 9 8.56 -15.40 1.74
N SER A 10 9.10 -16.49 2.28
CA SER A 10 10.34 -17.13 1.84
C SER A 10 10.01 -17.93 0.58
N GLY A 11 10.69 -17.59 -0.52
CA GLY A 11 10.33 -18.03 -1.85
C GLY A 11 10.36 -19.55 -2.10
N PRO A 12 9.98 -19.93 -3.32
CA PRO A 12 9.98 -21.31 -3.78
C PRO A 12 11.39 -21.69 -4.27
N ALA A 13 12.30 -22.04 -3.36
CA ALA A 13 13.68 -22.31 -3.75
C ALA A 13 14.44 -23.17 -2.73
N ALA A 14 14.18 -24.47 -2.70
CA ALA A 14 15.10 -25.43 -2.09
C ALA A 14 15.71 -26.41 -3.11
N ASN A 15 15.26 -26.39 -4.38
CA ASN A 15 15.84 -27.25 -5.40
C ASN A 15 16.85 -26.46 -6.25
N SER A 16 18.12 -26.78 -6.09
CA SER A 16 19.25 -26.14 -6.78
C SER A 16 19.19 -26.26 -8.30
N ALA A 17 18.44 -27.22 -8.85
CA ALA A 17 18.29 -27.40 -10.29
C ALA A 17 17.65 -26.19 -10.99
N TRP A 18 16.85 -25.39 -10.27
CA TRP A 18 16.19 -24.19 -10.81
C TRP A 18 17.06 -22.93 -10.71
N ASN A 19 18.15 -22.95 -9.95
CA ASN A 19 18.98 -21.76 -9.67
C ASN A 19 19.54 -21.12 -10.94
N LYS A 20 19.94 -21.94 -11.92
CA LYS A 20 20.46 -21.43 -13.20
C LYS A 20 19.44 -20.56 -13.93
N ALA A 21 18.16 -20.95 -13.88
CA ALA A 21 17.10 -20.18 -14.50
C ALA A 21 16.93 -18.83 -13.79
N PHE A 22 16.92 -18.81 -12.46
CA PHE A 22 16.83 -17.58 -11.68
C PHE A 22 18.03 -16.66 -11.92
N GLN A 23 19.25 -17.19 -11.97
CA GLN A 23 20.45 -16.39 -12.29
C GLN A 23 20.33 -15.69 -13.65
N PHE A 24 19.83 -16.38 -14.68
CA PHE A 24 19.60 -15.73 -15.97
C PHE A 24 18.57 -14.59 -15.86
N LEU A 25 17.49 -14.77 -15.10
CA LEU A 25 16.50 -13.72 -14.90
C LEU A 25 17.08 -12.53 -14.12
N GLU A 26 17.87 -12.77 -13.07
CA GLU A 26 18.57 -11.73 -12.30
C GLU A 26 19.51 -10.89 -13.18
N MET A 27 20.18 -11.54 -14.14
CA MET A 27 21.05 -10.89 -15.14
C MET A 27 20.28 -10.27 -16.31
N ASN A 28 18.95 -10.14 -16.22
CA ASN A 28 18.06 -9.63 -17.27
C ASN A 28 18.12 -10.43 -18.60
N GLN A 29 18.61 -11.68 -18.57
CA GLN A 29 18.63 -12.59 -19.72
C GLN A 29 17.33 -13.39 -19.81
N ILE A 30 16.21 -12.69 -20.00
CA ILE A 30 14.85 -13.23 -19.88
C ILE A 30 14.64 -14.49 -20.74
N ALA A 31 15.05 -14.45 -22.01
CA ALA A 31 14.88 -15.59 -22.93
C ALA A 31 15.65 -16.85 -22.46
N ASN A 32 16.86 -16.68 -21.93
CA ASN A 32 17.66 -17.78 -21.38
C ASN A 32 17.04 -18.34 -20.10
N GLY A 33 16.53 -17.45 -19.23
CA GLY A 33 15.80 -17.82 -18.03
C GLY A 33 14.57 -18.68 -18.34
N ILE A 34 13.72 -18.22 -19.27
CA ILE A 34 12.52 -18.96 -19.70
C ILE A 34 12.87 -20.33 -20.30
N LYS A 35 13.87 -20.40 -21.19
CA LYS A 35 14.34 -21.67 -21.76
C LYS A 35 14.85 -22.62 -20.67
N SER A 36 15.57 -22.11 -19.68
CA SER A 36 16.07 -22.89 -18.56
C SER A 36 14.94 -23.39 -17.64
N LEU A 37 13.93 -22.55 -17.35
CA LEU A 37 12.73 -22.96 -16.61
C LEU A 37 11.98 -24.09 -17.33
N ALA A 38 11.79 -23.97 -18.65
CA ALA A 38 11.11 -24.97 -19.46
C ALA A 38 11.88 -26.31 -19.48
N LYS A 39 13.21 -26.24 -19.65
CA LYS A 39 14.09 -27.42 -19.61
C LYS A 39 13.99 -28.17 -18.28
N GLU A 40 13.98 -27.46 -17.16
CA GLU A 40 13.88 -28.09 -15.84
C GLU A 40 12.46 -28.64 -15.59
N ARG A 41 11.42 -27.86 -15.91
CA ARG A 41 10.02 -28.31 -15.83
C ARG A 41 9.77 -29.62 -16.58
N ASN A 42 10.34 -29.77 -17.78
CA ASN A 42 10.13 -30.96 -18.61
C ASN A 42 10.58 -32.26 -17.92
N LYS A 43 11.57 -32.19 -17.03
CA LYS A 43 11.99 -33.35 -16.21
C LYS A 43 10.94 -33.74 -15.17
N TRP A 44 9.99 -32.85 -14.84
CA TRP A 44 9.05 -32.99 -13.72
C TRP A 44 7.61 -33.27 -14.19
N LEU A 45 7.34 -33.23 -15.50
CA LEU A 45 5.99 -33.37 -16.08
C LEU A 45 5.32 -34.73 -15.81
N HIS A 46 6.11 -35.79 -15.65
CA HIS A 46 5.62 -37.16 -15.51
C HIS A 46 5.03 -37.46 -14.11
N ARG A 47 5.15 -36.51 -13.16
CA ARG A 47 4.70 -36.68 -11.77
C ARG A 47 3.86 -35.49 -11.31
N PRO A 48 2.57 -35.68 -10.97
CA PRO A 48 1.69 -34.60 -10.54
C PRO A 48 2.22 -33.78 -9.34
N ASP A 49 2.85 -34.45 -8.36
CA ASP A 49 3.42 -33.78 -7.19
C ASP A 49 4.62 -32.89 -7.56
N LEU A 50 5.44 -33.32 -8.51
CA LEU A 50 6.54 -32.51 -9.04
C LEU A 50 6.01 -31.35 -9.88
N LEU A 51 4.93 -31.54 -10.64
CA LEU A 51 4.31 -30.45 -11.39
C LEU A 51 3.82 -29.31 -10.47
N ILE A 52 3.22 -29.65 -9.32
CA ILE A 52 2.84 -28.67 -8.28
C ILE A 52 4.07 -27.97 -7.70
N ARG A 53 5.21 -28.66 -7.55
CA ARG A 53 6.45 -28.01 -7.10
C ARG A 53 7.07 -27.13 -8.19
N ALA A 54 6.97 -27.52 -9.45
CA ALA A 54 7.44 -26.73 -10.58
C ALA A 54 6.67 -25.39 -10.67
N SER A 55 5.34 -25.39 -10.47
CA SER A 55 4.55 -24.16 -10.50
C SER A 55 5.03 -23.14 -9.47
N ARG A 56 5.41 -23.59 -8.26
CA ARG A 56 6.05 -22.73 -7.26
C ARG A 56 7.32 -22.09 -7.81
N HIS A 57 8.20 -22.82 -8.49
CA HIS A 57 9.41 -22.21 -9.07
C HIS A 57 9.08 -21.17 -10.17
N TYR A 58 8.01 -21.36 -10.94
CA TYR A 58 7.52 -20.33 -11.87
C TYR A 58 6.99 -19.09 -11.14
N GLU A 59 6.31 -19.25 -9.99
CA GLU A 59 5.93 -18.11 -9.13
C GLU A 59 7.20 -17.33 -8.70
N GLY A 60 8.26 -18.03 -8.28
CA GLY A 60 9.53 -17.39 -7.92
C GLY A 60 10.18 -16.63 -9.07
N ALA A 61 10.20 -17.22 -10.27
CA ALA A 61 10.67 -16.55 -11.48
C ALA A 61 9.86 -15.29 -11.81
N ALA A 62 8.53 -15.38 -11.70
CA ALA A 62 7.64 -14.24 -11.93
C ALA A 62 7.92 -13.10 -10.93
N GLN A 63 8.18 -13.42 -9.66
CA GLN A 63 8.53 -12.42 -8.63
C GLN A 63 9.84 -11.68 -8.96
N ILE A 64 10.84 -12.34 -9.56
CA ILE A 64 12.06 -11.67 -10.03
C ILE A 64 11.72 -10.61 -11.09
N LEU A 65 10.92 -10.99 -12.10
CA LEU A 65 10.52 -10.09 -13.19
C LEU A 65 9.63 -8.95 -12.71
N ILE A 66 8.68 -9.23 -11.80
CA ILE A 66 7.83 -8.22 -11.17
C ILE A 66 8.69 -7.22 -10.41
N ARG A 67 9.63 -7.70 -9.57
CA ARG A 67 10.56 -6.83 -8.86
C ARG A 67 11.34 -5.95 -9.83
N GLN A 68 11.91 -6.52 -10.89
CA GLN A 68 12.64 -5.74 -11.89
C GLN A 68 11.75 -4.66 -12.53
N ALA A 69 10.52 -4.99 -12.90
CA ALA A 69 9.55 -4.05 -13.45
C ALA A 69 9.21 -2.91 -12.47
N VAL A 70 8.97 -3.23 -11.18
CA VAL A 70 8.73 -2.22 -10.14
C VAL A 70 9.94 -1.31 -9.96
N MET A 71 11.15 -1.88 -9.93
CA MET A 71 12.38 -1.12 -9.74
C MET A 71 12.65 -0.13 -10.89
N THR A 72 12.13 -0.36 -12.10
CA THR A 72 12.23 0.62 -13.18
C THR A 72 11.51 1.94 -12.88
N GLY A 73 10.52 1.93 -11.97
CA GLY A 73 9.81 3.14 -11.52
C GLY A 73 10.71 4.16 -10.83
N LYS A 74 11.88 3.74 -10.33
CA LYS A 74 12.90 4.64 -9.74
C LYS A 74 13.26 5.81 -10.65
N LYS A 75 13.18 5.64 -11.98
CA LYS A 75 13.51 6.72 -12.92
C LYS A 75 12.60 7.95 -12.80
N PHE A 76 11.42 7.79 -12.20
CA PHE A 76 10.45 8.87 -11.99
C PHE A 76 10.63 9.56 -10.63
N VAL A 77 11.61 9.13 -9.84
CA VAL A 77 11.94 9.74 -8.54
C VAL A 77 12.96 10.83 -8.78
N GLU A 78 12.52 12.08 -8.64
CA GLU A 78 13.37 13.25 -8.66
C GLU A 78 13.35 13.94 -7.28
N VAL A 79 14.54 14.13 -6.71
CA VAL A 79 14.72 14.90 -5.47
C VAL A 79 15.60 16.09 -5.79
N LYS A 80 15.07 17.29 -5.56
CA LYS A 80 15.73 18.56 -5.89
C LYS A 80 16.38 19.17 -4.66
N ASP A 81 17.38 20.01 -4.88
CA ASP A 81 17.96 20.83 -3.83
C ASP A 81 16.94 21.83 -3.29
N GLY A 82 16.97 22.03 -1.98
CA GLY A 82 16.19 23.01 -1.25
C GLY A 82 17.04 23.71 -0.21
N VAL A 83 16.39 24.27 0.81
CA VAL A 83 17.07 24.96 1.91
C VAL A 83 17.30 23.98 3.06
N LEU A 84 18.56 23.78 3.45
CA LEU A 84 18.91 22.96 4.60
C LEU A 84 18.38 23.60 5.89
N PRO A 85 17.50 22.92 6.66
CA PRO A 85 16.97 23.47 7.91
C PRO A 85 18.04 23.64 9.00
N ASP A 86 17.77 24.55 9.94
CA ASP A 86 18.57 24.69 11.16
C ASP A 86 18.56 23.40 11.99
N TYR A 87 19.57 23.24 12.85
CA TYR A 87 19.58 22.14 13.80
C TYR A 87 18.36 22.22 14.74
N GLU A 88 17.93 21.06 15.21
CA GLU A 88 16.85 20.92 16.20
C GLU A 88 15.47 21.41 15.75
N LYS A 89 15.33 21.89 14.50
CA LYS A 89 14.05 22.25 13.90
C LYS A 89 13.34 21.00 13.39
N TRP A 90 12.21 20.67 14.02
CA TRP A 90 11.32 19.61 13.55
C TRP A 90 10.60 20.01 12.26
N ILE A 91 10.69 19.15 11.26
CA ILE A 91 9.78 19.10 10.12
C ILE A 91 8.76 18.02 10.42
N THR A 92 7.47 18.38 10.48
CA THR A 92 6.39 17.45 10.84
C THR A 92 5.51 17.18 9.64
N VAL A 93 5.37 15.90 9.27
CA VAL A 93 4.54 15.44 8.18
C VAL A 93 3.36 14.64 8.72
N GLU A 94 2.15 15.04 8.36
CA GLU A 94 0.91 14.41 8.77
C GLU A 94 0.05 14.05 7.56
N CYS A 95 -0.48 12.83 7.55
CA CYS A 95 -1.23 12.26 6.45
C CYS A 95 -2.59 11.72 6.91
N PRO A 96 -3.67 11.96 6.15
CA PRO A 96 -4.94 11.28 6.36
C PRO A 96 -4.80 9.78 6.07
N ALA A 97 -5.82 9.02 6.48
CA ALA A 97 -6.01 7.65 6.02
C ALA A 97 -6.71 7.66 4.65
N ARG A 98 -6.91 6.49 4.03
CA ARG A 98 -7.61 6.39 2.74
C ARG A 98 -8.69 5.31 2.71
N LEU A 99 -9.76 5.57 1.98
CA LEU A 99 -10.78 4.58 1.60
C LEU A 99 -10.77 4.36 0.08
N ASP A 100 -10.61 3.10 -0.33
CA ASP A 100 -10.82 2.66 -1.70
C ASP A 100 -12.32 2.48 -1.95
N LEU A 101 -12.92 3.33 -2.80
CA LEU A 101 -14.36 3.28 -3.11
C LEU A 101 -14.65 2.37 -4.29
N SER A 102 -13.72 2.27 -5.25
CA SER A 102 -13.82 1.39 -6.41
C SER A 102 -12.46 1.13 -7.06
N GLY A 103 -12.29 -0.03 -7.68
CA GLY A 103 -11.13 -0.35 -8.53
C GLY A 103 -9.93 -1.00 -7.84
N GLY A 104 -9.93 -1.11 -6.51
CA GLY A 104 -8.85 -1.79 -5.78
C GLY A 104 -8.63 -3.23 -6.29
N TRP A 105 -7.37 -3.69 -6.26
CA TRP A 105 -6.79 -4.86 -6.96
C TRP A 105 -6.22 -4.56 -8.34
N THR A 106 -6.77 -3.59 -9.08
CA THR A 106 -6.26 -3.26 -10.43
C THR A 106 -4.86 -2.62 -10.40
N ASP A 107 -4.50 -2.03 -9.26
CA ASP A 107 -3.21 -1.39 -8.96
C ASP A 107 -2.12 -2.39 -8.53
N THR A 108 -2.49 -3.64 -8.26
CA THR A 108 -1.59 -4.63 -7.65
C THR A 108 -0.70 -5.30 -8.72
N PRO A 109 0.62 -5.47 -8.51
CA PRO A 109 1.46 -6.26 -9.39
C PRO A 109 1.08 -7.76 -9.37
N PRO A 110 1.12 -8.49 -10.50
CA PRO A 110 1.50 -8.05 -11.84
C PRO A 110 0.34 -7.40 -12.63
N ILE A 111 -0.88 -7.41 -12.11
CA ILE A 111 -2.11 -6.99 -12.80
C ILE A 111 -1.93 -5.59 -13.40
N THR A 112 -1.51 -4.62 -12.60
CA THR A 112 -1.32 -3.22 -13.04
C THR A 112 -0.28 -3.07 -14.15
N TYR A 113 0.71 -3.98 -14.24
CA TYR A 113 1.75 -3.95 -15.26
C TYR A 113 1.27 -4.57 -16.58
N GLU A 114 0.37 -5.54 -16.51
CA GLU A 114 -0.16 -6.25 -17.67
C GLU A 114 -1.37 -5.56 -18.32
N CYS A 115 -2.23 -4.92 -17.52
CA CYS A 115 -3.48 -4.32 -18.02
C CYS A 115 -3.71 -2.86 -17.59
N GLY A 116 -2.78 -2.27 -16.82
CA GLY A 116 -2.98 -0.97 -16.19
C GLY A 116 -3.96 -1.04 -15.02
N GLY A 117 -3.97 -0.02 -14.18
CA GLY A 117 -4.90 0.06 -13.03
C GLY A 117 -5.73 1.34 -13.05
N ALA A 118 -6.83 1.33 -12.31
CA ALA A 118 -7.64 2.51 -12.01
C ALA A 118 -8.29 2.32 -10.64
N VAL A 119 -8.13 3.29 -9.74
CA VAL A 119 -8.70 3.25 -8.39
C VAL A 119 -9.28 4.62 -8.05
N THR A 120 -10.56 4.64 -7.70
CA THR A 120 -11.23 5.83 -7.15
C THR A 120 -11.29 5.68 -5.65
N GLY A 121 -10.70 6.65 -4.94
CA GLY A 121 -10.60 6.65 -3.50
C GLY A 121 -10.77 8.04 -2.89
N VAL A 122 -10.87 8.08 -1.58
CA VAL A 122 -10.97 9.32 -0.80
C VAL A 122 -9.97 9.32 0.35
N SER A 123 -9.32 10.46 0.55
CA SER A 123 -8.54 10.72 1.76
C SER A 123 -9.49 11.07 2.91
N ILE A 124 -9.30 10.47 4.09
CA ILE A 124 -10.15 10.70 5.26
C ILE A 124 -9.32 11.02 6.51
N THR A 125 -9.75 12.03 7.26
CA THR A 125 -9.35 12.13 8.66
C THR A 125 -10.16 11.16 9.51
N ILE A 126 -9.62 10.81 10.68
CA ILE A 126 -10.29 9.92 11.63
C ILE A 126 -10.35 10.66 12.96
N ASN A 127 -11.56 10.84 13.50
CA ASN A 127 -11.84 11.63 14.70
C ASN A 127 -11.21 13.03 14.64
N GLY A 128 -11.33 13.69 13.48
CA GLY A 128 -10.81 15.04 13.23
C GLY A 128 -9.29 15.15 13.09
N LYS A 129 -8.56 14.03 12.99
CA LYS A 129 -7.08 14.01 12.93
C LYS A 129 -6.56 13.27 11.71
N LYS A 130 -5.35 13.64 11.28
CA LYS A 130 -4.50 12.87 10.36
C LYS A 130 -3.73 11.83 11.18
N PRO A 131 -4.12 10.55 11.14
CA PRO A 131 -3.68 9.58 12.13
C PRO A 131 -2.30 8.95 11.82
N ILE A 132 -1.65 9.36 10.72
CA ILE A 132 -0.39 8.79 10.26
C ILE A 132 0.59 9.93 10.07
N GLY A 133 1.81 9.79 10.58
CA GLY A 133 2.80 10.84 10.41
C GLY A 133 4.21 10.45 10.75
N ALA A 134 5.11 11.35 10.39
CA ALA A 134 6.51 11.29 10.76
C ALA A 134 7.05 12.72 10.93
N LYS A 135 8.02 12.89 11.81
CA LYS A 135 8.78 14.13 11.91
C LYS A 135 10.27 13.84 11.87
N ALA A 136 11.03 14.72 11.28
CA ALA A 136 12.47 14.62 11.21
C ALA A 136 13.11 15.97 11.51
N LYS A 137 14.26 15.96 12.20
CA LYS A 137 15.10 17.14 12.41
C LYS A 137 16.54 16.81 12.09
N ARG A 138 17.31 17.84 11.77
CA ARG A 138 18.76 17.77 11.66
C ARG A 138 19.38 17.89 13.05
N ILE A 139 20.36 17.06 13.35
CA ILE A 139 21.09 17.07 14.63
C ILE A 139 22.59 17.24 14.37
N GLU A 140 23.33 17.76 15.35
CA GLU A 140 24.78 17.98 15.20
C GLU A 140 25.56 16.66 15.12
N ASN A 141 25.21 15.70 15.97
CA ASN A 141 25.86 14.39 16.00
C ASN A 141 25.64 13.67 14.67
N PRO A 142 26.70 13.21 13.98
CA PRO A 142 26.61 12.60 12.64
C PRO A 142 26.16 11.13 12.72
N GLN A 143 24.92 10.93 13.18
CA GLN A 143 24.26 9.65 13.37
C GLN A 143 22.80 9.74 12.88
N ILE A 144 22.14 8.59 12.71
CA ILE A 144 20.70 8.55 12.46
C ILE A 144 20.01 7.96 13.70
N VAL A 145 19.13 8.74 14.33
CA VAL A 145 18.32 8.33 15.47
C VAL A 145 16.89 8.06 14.98
N ILE A 146 16.38 6.86 15.27
CA ILE A 146 15.05 6.41 14.87
C ILE A 146 14.21 6.15 16.13
N VAL A 147 13.05 6.78 16.20
CA VAL A 147 12.10 6.66 17.31
C VAL A 147 10.71 6.29 16.78
N TYR A 148 10.12 5.22 17.32
CA TYR A 148 8.73 4.86 17.04
C TYR A 148 8.17 3.98 18.16
N GLY A 149 6.97 4.31 18.65
CA GLY A 149 6.43 3.69 19.87
C GLY A 149 7.43 3.80 21.02
N ASN A 150 7.84 2.66 21.58
CA ASN A 150 8.85 2.57 22.66
C ASN A 150 10.26 2.26 22.14
N VAL A 151 10.48 2.21 20.82
CA VAL A 151 11.77 1.87 20.24
C VAL A 151 12.60 3.14 20.06
N HIS A 152 13.84 3.09 20.51
CA HIS A 152 14.87 4.10 20.26
C HIS A 152 16.11 3.41 19.69
N LEU A 153 16.44 3.69 18.43
CA LEU A 153 17.54 3.06 17.69
C LEU A 153 18.52 4.13 17.21
N VAL A 154 19.81 3.92 17.47
CA VAL A 154 20.90 4.78 16.97
C VAL A 154 21.69 4.01 15.92
N ILE A 155 21.91 4.65 14.77
CA ILE A 155 22.65 4.12 13.62
C ILE A 155 23.86 5.02 13.39
N GLU A 156 25.04 4.46 13.58
CA GLU A 156 26.34 5.13 13.44
C GLU A 156 27.16 4.55 12.28
N GLU A 157 26.86 3.30 11.88
CA GLU A 157 27.57 2.57 10.85
C GLU A 157 26.67 2.14 9.68
N LEU A 158 27.24 2.05 8.48
CA LEU A 158 26.50 1.66 7.27
C LEU A 158 25.91 0.25 7.36
N ASN A 159 26.62 -0.69 8.01
CA ASN A 159 26.16 -2.08 8.14
C ASN A 159 24.84 -2.21 8.92
N GLN A 160 24.53 -1.26 9.82
CA GLN A 160 23.28 -1.22 10.57
C GLN A 160 22.07 -0.84 9.70
N LEU A 161 22.31 -0.33 8.48
CA LEU A 161 21.28 -0.04 7.49
C LEU A 161 21.01 -1.23 6.56
N GLU A 162 21.91 -2.23 6.47
CA GLU A 162 21.87 -3.29 5.45
C GLU A 162 20.66 -4.22 5.56
N ASP A 163 20.06 -4.33 6.74
CA ASP A 163 18.87 -5.15 7.00
C ASP A 163 17.55 -4.50 6.54
N TYR A 164 17.60 -3.36 5.82
CA TYR A 164 16.43 -2.62 5.31
C TYR A 164 15.43 -3.50 4.54
N PHE A 165 15.91 -4.56 3.89
CA PHE A 165 15.08 -5.48 3.10
C PHE A 165 14.26 -6.44 3.98
N ASN A 166 14.57 -6.55 5.28
CA ASN A 166 13.83 -7.37 6.22
C ASN A 166 12.74 -6.52 6.90
N PRO A 167 11.45 -6.72 6.58
CA PRO A 167 10.37 -5.92 7.17
C PRO A 167 10.17 -6.16 8.68
N HIS A 168 10.81 -7.18 9.25
CA HIS A 168 10.80 -7.44 10.69
C HIS A 168 11.99 -6.80 11.41
N ALA A 169 12.96 -6.23 10.69
CA ALA A 169 14.07 -5.51 11.30
C ALA A 169 13.59 -4.18 11.89
N GLN A 170 14.19 -3.78 13.01
CA GLN A 170 13.86 -2.52 13.68
C GLN A 170 14.18 -1.34 12.76
N GLY A 171 13.21 -0.43 12.61
CA GLY A 171 13.38 0.77 11.79
C GLY A 171 13.50 0.52 10.29
N ALA A 172 13.25 -0.70 9.79
CA ALA A 172 13.48 -1.08 8.38
C ALA A 172 12.85 -0.10 7.37
N LEU A 173 11.65 0.41 7.64
CA LEU A 173 10.98 1.41 6.80
C LEU A 173 11.76 2.72 6.71
N ILE A 174 12.26 3.24 7.83
CA ILE A 174 13.03 4.49 7.86
C ILE A 174 14.42 4.27 7.24
N LYS A 175 15.06 3.13 7.49
CA LYS A 175 16.31 2.74 6.81
C LYS A 175 16.12 2.72 5.30
N ALA A 176 15.06 2.05 4.82
CA ALA A 176 14.72 1.99 3.41
C ALA A 176 14.37 3.38 2.83
N ALA A 177 13.77 4.29 3.61
CA ALA A 177 13.50 5.65 3.18
C ALA A 177 14.77 6.40 2.80
N PHE A 178 15.79 6.43 3.68
CA PHE A 178 17.09 7.05 3.39
C PHE A 178 17.74 6.53 2.11
N LEU A 179 17.63 5.22 1.87
CA LEU A 179 18.21 4.55 0.69
C LEU A 179 17.39 4.78 -0.58
N SER A 180 16.06 4.79 -0.47
CA SER A 180 15.14 4.89 -1.60
C SER A 180 15.28 6.19 -2.38
N VAL A 181 15.56 7.29 -1.66
CA VAL A 181 15.78 8.64 -2.21
C VAL A 181 17.26 9.03 -2.23
N ASN A 182 18.17 8.06 -2.05
CA ASN A 182 19.63 8.24 -2.16
C ASN A 182 20.22 9.31 -1.22
N LEU A 183 19.60 9.52 -0.05
CA LEU A 183 20.17 10.39 0.98
C LEU A 183 21.43 9.75 1.58
N ILE A 184 21.41 8.41 1.74
CA ILE A 184 22.55 7.56 2.12
C ILE A 184 22.81 6.53 1.03
N CYS A 185 24.08 6.23 0.77
CA CYS A 185 24.51 5.25 -0.22
C CYS A 185 25.37 4.16 0.43
N LEU A 186 24.86 2.92 0.46
CA LEU A 186 25.55 1.76 1.06
C LEU A 186 26.80 1.34 0.28
N SER A 187 26.80 1.52 -1.04
CA SER A 187 27.93 1.16 -1.89
C SER A 187 29.03 2.23 -1.95
N SER A 188 28.86 3.33 -1.21
CA SER A 188 29.86 4.38 -1.11
C SER A 188 31.09 3.89 -0.33
N PRO A 189 32.31 4.29 -0.72
CA PRO A 189 33.50 4.03 0.10
C PRO A 189 33.53 4.89 1.39
N MET A 190 32.69 5.92 1.49
CA MET A 190 32.61 6.80 2.67
C MET A 190 31.81 6.16 3.80
N SER A 191 32.29 6.31 5.04
CA SER A 191 31.54 5.91 6.24
C SER A 191 30.20 6.64 6.33
N LEU A 192 29.27 6.13 7.16
CA LEU A 192 27.98 6.80 7.38
C LEU A 192 28.20 8.22 7.92
N LYS A 193 29.10 8.36 8.91
CA LYS A 193 29.50 9.63 9.48
C LYS A 193 29.99 10.63 8.42
N ASP A 194 30.86 10.20 7.52
CA ASP A 194 31.40 11.09 6.48
C ASP A 194 30.31 11.51 5.47
N GLN A 195 29.40 10.59 5.11
CA GLN A 195 28.26 10.93 4.24
C GLN A 195 27.35 11.97 4.90
N LEU A 196 27.08 11.82 6.20
CA LEU A 196 26.23 12.73 6.98
C LEU A 196 26.86 14.12 7.12
N ILE A 197 28.14 14.20 7.50
CA ILE A 197 28.87 15.46 7.65
C ILE A 197 28.99 16.18 6.30
N SER A 198 29.46 15.49 5.26
CA SER A 198 29.73 16.13 3.97
C SER A 198 28.49 16.66 3.26
N LYS A 199 27.34 15.96 3.39
CA LYS A 199 26.10 16.34 2.70
C LYS A 199 25.17 17.21 3.54
N TYR A 200 25.10 16.97 4.85
CA TYR A 200 24.08 17.55 5.73
C TYR A 200 24.67 18.26 6.94
N LYS A 201 26.01 18.31 7.06
CA LYS A 201 26.74 18.92 8.17
C LYS A 201 26.44 18.31 9.55
N GLY A 202 25.78 17.15 9.60
CA GLY A 202 25.30 16.52 10.82
C GLY A 202 24.42 15.30 10.53
N GLY A 203 23.75 14.79 11.55
CA GLY A 203 22.87 13.63 11.47
C GLY A 203 21.38 13.97 11.41
N PHE A 204 20.55 12.96 11.66
CA PHE A 204 19.09 13.08 11.69
C PHE A 204 18.48 12.40 12.90
N GLU A 205 17.40 12.96 13.43
CA GLU A 205 16.50 12.27 14.35
C GLU A 205 15.10 12.22 13.72
N ILE A 206 14.51 11.03 13.68
CA ILE A 206 13.25 10.73 12.99
C ILE A 206 12.30 10.05 13.95
N HIS A 207 11.10 10.60 14.09
CA HIS A 207 10.01 10.01 14.86
C HIS A 207 8.88 9.63 13.91
N SER A 208 8.25 8.48 14.09
CA SER A 208 7.09 8.07 13.28
C SER A 208 5.97 7.49 14.15
N TRP A 209 4.72 7.67 13.70
CA TRP A 209 3.54 7.20 14.42
C TRP A 209 2.41 6.78 13.47
N SER A 210 1.55 5.91 13.97
CA SER A 210 0.23 5.68 13.41
C SER A 210 -0.76 5.36 14.53
N ASP A 211 -1.86 6.09 14.56
CA ASP A 211 -2.96 5.89 15.51
C ASP A 211 -3.94 4.80 15.05
N LEU A 212 -3.65 4.15 13.91
CA LEU A 212 -4.50 3.11 13.33
C LEU A 212 -3.97 1.71 13.65
N PRO A 213 -4.86 0.75 13.95
CA PRO A 213 -4.46 -0.63 14.13
C PRO A 213 -3.72 -1.18 12.90
N GLN A 214 -2.67 -1.95 13.13
CA GLN A 214 -1.96 -2.64 12.05
C GLN A 214 -2.92 -3.56 11.30
N GLY A 215 -2.90 -3.52 9.96
CA GLY A 215 -3.84 -4.30 9.16
C GLY A 215 -5.27 -3.77 9.19
N SER A 216 -5.46 -2.47 9.49
CA SER A 216 -6.72 -1.73 9.37
C SER A 216 -7.36 -1.86 7.98
N GLY A 217 -6.55 -2.02 6.94
CA GLY A 217 -6.99 -1.96 5.56
C GLY A 217 -7.09 -0.53 5.03
N LEU A 218 -6.63 0.49 5.79
CA LEU A 218 -6.70 1.92 5.46
C LEU A 218 -5.39 2.49 4.84
N GLY A 219 -4.51 1.63 4.32
CA GLY A 219 -3.29 2.05 3.61
C GLY A 219 -2.15 2.54 4.51
N THR A 220 -2.24 2.28 5.81
CA THR A 220 -1.34 2.83 6.84
C THR A 220 0.15 2.70 6.51
N SER A 221 0.61 1.54 6.02
CA SER A 221 2.03 1.30 5.79
C SER A 221 2.61 2.12 4.64
N SER A 222 1.94 2.18 3.49
CA SER A 222 2.41 2.94 2.32
C SER A 222 2.31 4.45 2.56
N ILE A 223 1.26 4.89 3.25
CA ILE A 223 1.10 6.30 3.64
C ILE A 223 2.20 6.72 4.62
N LEU A 224 2.52 5.86 5.60
CA LEU A 224 3.62 6.10 6.53
C LEU A 224 4.98 6.16 5.82
N ALA A 225 5.21 5.29 4.83
CA ALA A 225 6.41 5.37 3.99
C ALA A 225 6.50 6.73 3.27
N GLY A 226 5.39 7.23 2.72
CA GLY A 226 5.33 8.57 2.13
C GLY A 226 5.63 9.68 3.13
N ALA A 227 5.03 9.64 4.33
CA ALA A 227 5.27 10.61 5.39
C ALA A 227 6.74 10.65 5.83
N VAL A 228 7.36 9.46 6.02
CA VAL A 228 8.77 9.34 6.38
C VAL A 228 9.68 9.88 5.28
N ILE A 229 9.43 9.52 4.02
CA ILE A 229 10.23 10.03 2.88
C ILE A 229 10.16 11.56 2.84
N ALA A 230 8.95 12.14 2.90
CA ALA A 230 8.78 13.58 2.90
C ALA A 230 9.53 14.24 4.07
N ALA A 231 9.40 13.70 5.29
CA ALA A 231 10.07 14.23 6.47
C ALA A 231 11.60 14.22 6.32
N VAL A 232 12.20 13.09 5.93
CA VAL A 232 13.67 12.98 5.81
C VAL A 232 14.23 13.79 4.64
N VAL A 233 13.51 13.86 3.51
CA VAL A 233 13.90 14.67 2.35
C VAL A 233 13.90 16.15 2.74
N THR A 234 12.84 16.63 3.37
CA THR A 234 12.75 18.04 3.78
C THR A 234 13.76 18.38 4.87
N ALA A 235 13.95 17.51 5.87
CA ALA A 235 14.99 17.68 6.90
C ALA A 235 16.42 17.69 6.31
N ALA A 236 16.64 17.00 5.19
CA ALA A 236 17.89 16.98 4.45
C ALA A 236 18.10 18.21 3.54
N GLY A 237 17.20 19.19 3.58
CA GLY A 237 17.29 20.38 2.73
C GLY A 237 16.99 20.08 1.27
N LYS A 238 16.09 19.14 1.01
CA LYS A 238 15.69 18.72 -0.33
C LYS A 238 14.19 18.89 -0.51
N VAL A 239 13.75 18.88 -1.77
CA VAL A 239 12.34 18.97 -2.16
C VAL A 239 11.97 17.78 -3.04
N ILE A 240 10.82 17.17 -2.77
CA ILE A 240 10.25 16.07 -3.56
C ILE A 240 8.82 16.45 -3.95
N ASP A 241 8.49 16.29 -5.23
CA ASP A 241 7.12 16.53 -5.71
C ASP A 241 6.22 15.32 -5.47
N ALA A 242 4.90 15.51 -5.58
CA ALA A 242 3.93 14.45 -5.32
C ALA A 242 4.18 13.22 -6.21
N LYS A 243 4.49 13.42 -7.50
CA LYS A 243 4.74 12.32 -8.44
C LYS A 243 5.97 11.52 -8.02
N SER A 244 7.08 12.17 -7.72
CA SER A 244 8.30 11.51 -7.25
C SER A 244 8.04 10.77 -5.94
N LEU A 245 7.31 11.38 -5.01
CA LEU A 245 6.96 10.76 -3.73
C LEU A 245 6.15 9.46 -3.90
N LEU A 246 5.13 9.46 -4.75
CA LEU A 246 4.32 8.26 -5.04
C LEU A 246 5.17 7.10 -5.58
N HIS A 247 6.12 7.41 -6.47
CA HIS A 247 7.04 6.42 -7.04
C HIS A 247 8.15 6.01 -6.06
N SER A 248 8.58 6.91 -5.17
CA SER A 248 9.53 6.60 -4.09
C SER A 248 8.93 5.60 -3.11
N VAL A 249 7.62 5.70 -2.79
CA VAL A 249 6.93 4.72 -1.94
C VAL A 249 6.92 3.34 -2.61
N LEU A 250 6.54 3.24 -3.89
CA LEU A 250 6.59 1.97 -4.63
C LEU A 250 8.00 1.36 -4.61
N TYR A 251 9.01 2.19 -4.85
CA TYR A 251 10.40 1.76 -4.85
C TYR A 251 10.85 1.28 -3.47
N LEU A 252 10.53 2.03 -2.42
CA LEU A 252 10.84 1.71 -1.03
C LEU A 252 10.22 0.37 -0.60
N GLU A 253 8.94 0.16 -0.87
CA GLU A 253 8.26 -1.09 -0.50
C GLU A 253 8.86 -2.30 -1.22
N GLN A 254 9.32 -2.10 -2.47
CA GLN A 254 10.00 -3.14 -3.22
C GLN A 254 11.38 -3.46 -2.62
N LEU A 255 12.14 -2.46 -2.16
CA LEU A 255 13.39 -2.65 -1.42
C LEU A 255 13.15 -3.46 -0.14
N MET A 256 12.05 -3.19 0.57
CA MET A 256 11.65 -3.88 1.80
C MET A 256 11.07 -5.28 1.58
N THR A 257 10.93 -5.76 0.34
CA THR A 257 10.25 -7.02 0.00
C THR A 257 8.77 -7.09 0.44
N THR A 258 8.17 -5.93 0.74
CA THR A 258 6.76 -5.79 1.15
C THR A 258 5.84 -5.33 0.02
N GLY A 259 6.39 -5.08 -1.17
CA GLY A 259 5.73 -4.51 -2.35
C GLY A 259 4.24 -4.82 -2.50
N GLY A 260 3.47 -3.77 -2.75
CA GLY A 260 2.03 -3.82 -2.98
C GLY A 260 1.63 -3.09 -4.26
N GLY A 261 0.35 -2.72 -4.32
CA GLY A 261 -0.15 -1.80 -5.35
C GLY A 261 0.17 -0.34 -5.02
N TRP A 262 -0.24 0.57 -5.88
CA TRP A 262 0.05 2.00 -5.74
C TRP A 262 -1.10 2.83 -5.15
N GLN A 263 -2.26 2.23 -4.88
CA GLN A 263 -3.46 2.99 -4.49
C GLN A 263 -3.33 3.68 -3.12
N ASP A 264 -2.57 3.09 -2.19
CA ASP A 264 -2.52 3.54 -0.80
C ASP A 264 -1.85 4.92 -0.70
N GLN A 265 -0.72 5.09 -1.37
CA GLN A 265 -0.02 6.38 -1.44
C GLN A 265 -0.79 7.42 -2.26
N VAL A 266 -1.50 7.03 -3.32
CA VAL A 266 -2.35 7.97 -4.08
C VAL A 266 -3.48 8.47 -3.19
N GLY A 267 -4.20 7.56 -2.54
CA GLY A 267 -5.37 7.88 -1.74
C GLY A 267 -5.07 8.55 -0.40
N GLY A 268 -3.86 8.43 0.14
CA GLY A 268 -3.50 9.00 1.44
C GLY A 268 -2.58 10.23 1.40
N LEU A 269 -1.84 10.46 0.31
CA LEU A 269 -0.90 11.59 0.23
C LEU A 269 -1.47 12.80 -0.51
N LEU A 270 -2.40 12.60 -1.45
CA LEU A 270 -2.86 13.66 -2.36
C LEU A 270 -4.03 14.49 -1.83
N GLY A 271 -4.91 13.91 -1.02
CA GLY A 271 -6.10 14.60 -0.52
C GLY A 271 -7.30 14.53 -1.46
N GLY A 272 -8.47 14.76 -0.87
CA GLY A 272 -9.75 14.84 -1.54
C GLY A 272 -10.22 13.52 -2.13
N VAL A 273 -11.02 13.63 -3.19
CA VAL A 273 -11.46 12.50 -4.00
C VAL A 273 -10.51 12.37 -5.18
N THR A 274 -9.93 11.19 -5.37
CA THR A 274 -8.92 10.96 -6.42
C THR A 274 -9.26 9.76 -7.28
N LEU A 275 -9.05 9.89 -8.58
CA LEU A 275 -8.92 8.76 -9.51
C LEU A 275 -7.42 8.59 -9.82
N GLY A 276 -6.80 7.58 -9.22
CA GLY A 276 -5.47 7.13 -9.61
C GLY A 276 -5.55 6.17 -10.78
N SER A 277 -4.56 6.18 -11.68
CA SER A 277 -4.53 5.28 -12.83
C SER A 277 -3.11 4.98 -13.30
N SER A 278 -2.98 3.89 -14.06
CA SER A 278 -1.75 3.56 -14.76
C SER A 278 -2.04 2.90 -16.11
N LEU A 279 -1.13 3.10 -17.06
CA LEU A 279 -1.13 2.32 -18.30
C LEU A 279 -0.35 1.01 -18.11
N ALA A 280 -0.65 0.00 -18.92
CA ALA A 280 0.11 -1.25 -19.02
C ALA A 280 1.45 -1.01 -19.74
N LYS A 281 2.34 -0.25 -19.10
CA LYS A 281 3.62 0.17 -19.67
C LYS A 281 4.72 0.06 -18.63
N ILE A 282 5.88 -0.44 -19.04
CA ILE A 282 7.10 -0.41 -18.25
C ILE A 282 8.01 0.70 -18.81
N PRO A 283 8.56 1.58 -17.96
CA PRO A 283 8.30 1.70 -16.52
C PRO A 283 6.89 2.18 -16.21
N LEU A 284 6.29 1.63 -15.17
CA LEU A 284 4.93 1.97 -14.73
C LEU A 284 4.92 3.41 -14.22
N PHE A 285 4.07 4.24 -14.81
CA PHE A 285 3.85 5.60 -14.39
C PHE A 285 2.49 5.69 -13.68
N ILE A 286 2.50 6.16 -12.43
CA ILE A 286 1.29 6.48 -11.68
C ILE A 286 0.82 7.87 -12.09
N ASP A 287 -0.37 7.94 -12.68
CA ASP A 287 -1.08 9.20 -12.94
C ASP A 287 -2.28 9.34 -12.01
N TYR A 288 -2.76 10.57 -11.82
CA TYR A 288 -3.91 10.83 -10.95
C TYR A 288 -4.68 12.07 -11.38
N LYS A 289 -5.96 12.10 -10.99
CA LYS A 289 -6.84 13.26 -11.13
C LYS A 289 -7.59 13.49 -9.83
N HIS A 290 -7.60 14.72 -9.34
CA HIS A 290 -8.55 15.14 -8.33
C HIS A 290 -9.92 15.28 -8.98
N ILE A 291 -10.93 14.67 -8.37
CA ILE A 291 -12.31 14.77 -8.83
C ILE A 291 -12.91 16.01 -8.19
N SER A 292 -13.40 16.93 -9.02
CA SER A 292 -14.11 18.12 -8.56
C SER A 292 -15.45 17.70 -7.97
N VAL A 293 -15.61 17.87 -6.65
CA VAL A 293 -16.84 17.58 -5.91
C VAL A 293 -17.30 18.84 -5.21
N THR A 294 -18.60 19.15 -5.28
CA THR A 294 -19.15 20.35 -4.63
C THR A 294 -19.09 20.21 -3.11
N LEU A 295 -19.00 21.34 -2.40
CA LEU A 295 -18.95 21.36 -0.93
C LEU A 295 -20.20 20.72 -0.31
N ASP A 296 -21.36 20.89 -0.92
CA ASP A 296 -22.61 20.28 -0.44
C ASP A 296 -22.56 18.76 -0.51
N ILE A 297 -21.99 18.19 -1.58
CA ILE A 297 -21.84 16.75 -1.73
C ILE A 297 -20.76 16.21 -0.78
N ILE A 298 -19.66 16.95 -0.57
CA ILE A 298 -18.66 16.59 0.46
C ILE A 298 -19.31 16.57 1.85
N LYS A 299 -20.08 17.59 2.20
CA LYS A 299 -20.81 17.66 3.48
C LYS A 299 -21.80 16.50 3.61
N LEU A 300 -22.53 16.19 2.55
CA LEU A 300 -23.50 15.09 2.51
C LEU A 300 -22.81 13.73 2.67
N PHE A 301 -21.70 13.51 1.97
CA PHE A 301 -20.87 12.30 2.10
C PHE A 301 -20.36 12.15 3.53
N ASN A 302 -19.77 13.20 4.12
CA ASN A 302 -19.26 13.19 5.49
C ASN A 302 -20.34 12.87 6.53
N GLN A 303 -21.55 13.40 6.36
CA GLN A 303 -22.66 13.11 7.27
C GLN A 303 -23.13 11.65 7.21
N ARG A 304 -23.11 11.07 6.00
CA ARG A 304 -23.65 9.74 5.68
C ARG A 304 -22.61 8.62 5.71
N LEU A 305 -21.32 8.94 5.74
CA LEU A 305 -20.25 7.96 5.89
C LEU A 305 -20.30 7.34 7.30
N VAL A 306 -20.33 6.02 7.33
CA VAL A 306 -20.14 5.20 8.53
C VAL A 306 -18.81 4.49 8.37
N LEU A 307 -17.96 4.56 9.39
CA LEU A 307 -16.67 3.87 9.43
C LEU A 307 -16.58 3.06 10.72
N ILE A 308 -16.49 1.73 10.62
CA ILE A 308 -16.51 0.81 11.76
C ILE A 308 -15.26 -0.06 11.73
N TYR A 309 -14.51 -0.07 12.82
CA TYR A 309 -13.45 -1.05 13.02
C TYR A 309 -14.03 -2.31 13.66
N SER A 310 -13.89 -3.45 12.99
CA SER A 310 -14.45 -4.73 13.44
C SER A 310 -13.72 -5.37 14.62
N GLY A 311 -12.60 -4.82 15.09
CA GLY A 311 -11.76 -5.41 16.14
C GLY A 311 -10.93 -6.64 15.70
N LYS A 312 -11.17 -7.15 14.49
CA LYS A 312 -10.47 -8.31 13.93
C LYS A 312 -9.57 -7.87 12.80
N THR A 313 -8.29 -8.18 12.90
CA THR A 313 -7.34 -8.02 11.80
C THR A 313 -7.15 -9.37 11.12
N ARG A 314 -7.09 -9.37 9.78
CA ARG A 314 -6.70 -10.56 9.02
C ARG A 314 -5.55 -10.18 8.10
N LEU A 315 -4.48 -10.96 8.17
CA LEU A 315 -3.40 -10.87 7.20
C LEU A 315 -3.93 -11.23 5.81
N ALA A 316 -4.06 -10.24 4.93
CA ALA A 316 -4.45 -10.35 3.52
C ALA A 316 -3.55 -11.25 2.67
N ARG A 317 -2.46 -11.73 3.26
CA ARG A 317 -1.38 -12.46 2.59
C ARG A 317 -1.83 -13.73 1.87
N ASN A 318 -2.64 -14.57 2.52
CA ASN A 318 -3.11 -15.81 1.90
C ASN A 318 -4.15 -15.53 0.79
N LEU A 319 -4.92 -14.45 0.96
CA LEU A 319 -5.92 -13.99 -0.01
C LEU A 319 -5.25 -13.50 -1.30
N LEU A 320 -4.25 -12.62 -1.15
CA LEU A 320 -3.43 -12.11 -2.25
C LEU A 320 -2.76 -13.25 -3.05
N GLN A 321 -2.17 -14.24 -2.37
CA GLN A 321 -1.52 -15.35 -3.07
C GLN A 321 -2.49 -16.17 -3.92
N ASN A 322 -3.71 -16.39 -3.44
CA ASN A 322 -4.73 -17.11 -4.22
C ASN A 322 -5.17 -16.30 -5.44
N VAL A 323 -5.47 -15.02 -5.27
CA VAL A 323 -5.82 -14.11 -6.37
C VAL A 323 -4.74 -14.13 -7.46
N LEU A 324 -3.48 -13.99 -7.06
CA LEU A 324 -2.35 -13.97 -8.01
C LEU A 324 -2.20 -15.30 -8.74
N ARG A 325 -2.40 -16.44 -8.07
CA ARG A 325 -2.38 -17.75 -8.72
C ARG A 325 -3.47 -17.89 -9.77
N GLU A 326 -4.68 -17.43 -9.47
CA GLU A 326 -5.77 -17.48 -10.42
C GLU A 326 -5.58 -16.51 -11.59
N TRP A 327 -4.95 -15.36 -11.34
CA TRP A 327 -4.48 -14.44 -12.38
C TRP A 327 -3.43 -15.09 -13.30
N TYR A 328 -2.40 -15.71 -12.73
CA TYR A 328 -1.38 -16.44 -13.50
C TYR A 328 -1.99 -17.57 -14.34
N ALA A 329 -3.02 -18.24 -13.81
CA ALA A 329 -3.77 -19.27 -14.52
C ALA A 329 -4.77 -18.72 -15.55
N ARG A 330 -4.89 -17.40 -15.69
CA ARG A 330 -5.83 -16.71 -16.59
C ARG A 330 -7.27 -17.20 -16.43
N LYS A 331 -7.71 -17.44 -15.19
CA LYS A 331 -9.09 -17.85 -14.93
C LYS A 331 -10.05 -16.78 -15.50
N PRO A 332 -10.98 -17.12 -16.40
CA PRO A 332 -11.83 -16.12 -17.08
C PRO A 332 -12.58 -15.21 -16.12
N GLY A 333 -13.09 -15.74 -15.01
CA GLY A 333 -13.81 -14.96 -14.00
C GLY A 333 -12.95 -13.91 -13.29
N ILE A 334 -11.68 -14.21 -13.01
CA ILE A 334 -10.75 -13.25 -12.39
C ILE A 334 -10.35 -12.17 -13.41
N VAL A 335 -10.05 -12.59 -14.65
CA VAL A 335 -9.69 -11.67 -15.72
C VAL A 335 -10.84 -10.68 -16.00
N SER A 336 -12.07 -11.17 -16.17
CA SER A 336 -13.24 -10.30 -16.39
C SER A 336 -13.51 -9.39 -15.19
N THR A 337 -13.35 -9.90 -13.97
CA THR A 337 -13.51 -9.11 -12.74
C THR A 337 -12.54 -7.93 -12.69
N ILE A 338 -11.28 -8.10 -13.07
CA ILE A 338 -10.29 -7.00 -13.13
C ILE A 338 -10.71 -5.91 -14.12
N TYR A 339 -11.18 -6.28 -15.33
CA TYR A 339 -11.65 -5.29 -16.30
C TYR A 339 -12.88 -4.53 -15.79
N ASN A 340 -13.81 -5.24 -15.15
CA ASN A 340 -14.99 -4.63 -14.54
C ASN A 340 -14.60 -3.68 -13.39
N LEU A 341 -13.64 -4.06 -12.56
CA LEU A 341 -13.11 -3.21 -11.47
C LEU A 341 -12.53 -1.91 -12.03
N LYS A 342 -11.74 -2.00 -13.11
CA LYS A 342 -11.14 -0.84 -13.75
C LYS A 342 -12.18 0.12 -14.33
N GLN A 343 -13.18 -0.40 -15.04
CA GLN A 343 -14.27 0.42 -15.57
C GLN A 343 -15.08 1.07 -14.45
N LEU A 344 -15.43 0.29 -13.42
CA LEU A 344 -16.21 0.78 -12.28
C LEU A 344 -15.50 1.88 -11.49
N ALA A 345 -14.16 1.93 -11.51
CA ALA A 345 -13.39 3.03 -10.92
C ALA A 345 -13.69 4.35 -11.66
N HIS A 346 -13.65 4.33 -12.99
CA HIS A 346 -13.99 5.49 -13.82
C HIS A 346 -15.44 5.91 -13.63
N ASP A 347 -16.38 4.95 -13.64
CA ASP A 347 -17.81 5.24 -13.44
C ASP A 347 -18.05 5.90 -12.06
N CYS A 348 -17.40 5.40 -11.01
CA CYS A 348 -17.49 5.96 -9.67
C CYS A 348 -16.95 7.41 -9.61
N ALA A 349 -15.84 7.69 -10.28
CA ALA A 349 -15.29 9.05 -10.36
C ALA A 349 -16.25 10.02 -11.09
N THR A 350 -16.87 9.57 -12.18
CA THR A 350 -17.89 10.33 -12.91
C THR A 350 -19.07 10.66 -12.00
N HIS A 351 -19.65 9.68 -11.31
CA HIS A 351 -20.79 9.91 -10.41
C HIS A 351 -20.47 10.85 -9.24
N PHE A 352 -19.24 10.82 -8.71
CA PHE A 352 -18.79 11.82 -7.75
C PHE A 352 -18.80 13.23 -8.32
N SER A 353 -18.27 13.40 -9.54
CA SER A 353 -18.22 14.70 -10.21
C SER A 353 -19.60 15.26 -10.55
N GLU A 354 -20.57 14.37 -10.81
CA GLU A 354 -21.98 14.71 -11.05
C GLU A 354 -22.76 15.01 -9.75
N GLY A 355 -22.15 14.77 -8.58
CA GLY A 355 -22.80 14.93 -7.28
C GLY A 355 -23.84 13.85 -6.96
N ASN A 356 -23.83 12.72 -7.66
CA ASN A 356 -24.79 11.64 -7.45
C ASN A 356 -24.29 10.64 -6.39
N LEU A 357 -24.54 10.96 -5.13
CA LEU A 357 -24.10 10.14 -4.00
C LEU A 357 -24.75 8.74 -3.97
N GLU A 358 -25.98 8.60 -4.49
CA GLU A 358 -26.62 7.29 -4.61
C GLU A 358 -25.88 6.40 -5.60
N SER A 359 -25.56 6.92 -6.80
CA SER A 359 -24.79 6.17 -7.80
C SER A 359 -23.37 5.86 -7.33
N VAL A 360 -22.74 6.74 -6.55
CA VAL A 360 -21.48 6.44 -5.84
C VAL A 360 -21.65 5.23 -4.91
N GLY A 361 -22.70 5.19 -4.10
CA GLY A 361 -22.99 4.05 -3.24
C GLY A 361 -23.22 2.75 -4.03
N GLN A 362 -23.97 2.82 -5.13
CA GLN A 362 -24.17 1.66 -6.01
C GLN A 362 -22.85 1.17 -6.62
N CYS A 363 -21.91 2.06 -6.93
CA CYS A 363 -20.56 1.67 -7.33
C CYS A 363 -19.83 0.93 -6.21
N ILE A 364 -19.94 1.36 -4.96
CA ILE A 364 -19.32 0.69 -3.80
C ILE A 364 -19.90 -0.73 -3.62
N ASP A 365 -21.21 -0.92 -3.77
CA ASP A 365 -21.85 -2.25 -3.66
C ASP A 365 -21.43 -3.21 -4.81
N LYS A 366 -21.40 -2.70 -6.04
CA LYS A 366 -20.86 -3.44 -7.20
C LYS A 366 -19.38 -3.77 -6.96
N TYR A 367 -18.61 -2.82 -6.44
CA TYR A 367 -17.21 -3.02 -6.12
C TYR A 367 -17.04 -4.13 -5.08
N TRP A 368 -17.86 -4.16 -4.02
CA TRP A 368 -17.83 -5.21 -3.01
C TRP A 368 -18.10 -6.60 -3.61
N THR A 369 -19.07 -6.70 -4.53
CA THR A 369 -19.37 -7.96 -5.22
C THR A 369 -18.19 -8.44 -6.07
N LEU A 370 -17.57 -7.54 -6.84
CA LEU A 370 -16.37 -7.87 -7.62
C LEU A 370 -15.19 -8.25 -6.71
N LYS A 371 -15.03 -7.58 -5.57
CA LYS A 371 -13.99 -7.88 -4.57
C LYS A 371 -14.17 -9.27 -3.95
N LYS A 372 -15.41 -9.71 -3.74
CA LYS A 372 -15.71 -11.09 -3.32
C LYS A 372 -15.37 -12.13 -4.38
N ASN A 373 -15.57 -11.80 -5.65
CA ASN A 373 -15.17 -12.67 -6.78
C ASN A 373 -13.65 -12.80 -6.88
N MET A 374 -12.91 -11.70 -6.66
CA MET A 374 -11.45 -11.72 -6.60
C MET A 374 -10.94 -12.60 -5.45
N ALA A 375 -11.60 -12.50 -4.30
CA ALA A 375 -11.07 -12.97 -3.04
C ALA A 375 -12.13 -13.74 -2.23
N PRO A 376 -12.41 -15.01 -2.59
CA PRO A 376 -13.35 -15.84 -1.84
C PRO A 376 -12.97 -15.93 -0.35
N GLY A 377 -13.94 -15.70 0.54
CA GLY A 377 -13.73 -15.71 1.99
C GLY A 377 -13.24 -14.39 2.58
N CYS A 378 -13.35 -13.27 1.85
CA CYS A 378 -13.10 -11.92 2.37
C CYS A 378 -14.26 -11.33 3.19
N GLU A 379 -15.40 -12.03 3.29
CA GLU A 379 -16.61 -11.61 4.02
C GLU A 379 -16.82 -12.50 5.27
N PRO A 380 -16.39 -12.08 6.47
CA PRO A 380 -16.72 -12.76 7.72
C PRO A 380 -18.22 -12.77 8.00
N ALA A 381 -18.73 -13.85 8.61
CA ALA A 381 -20.16 -14.03 8.89
C ALA A 381 -20.79 -12.86 9.66
N ALA A 382 -20.10 -12.35 10.70
CA ALA A 382 -20.60 -11.23 11.49
C ALA A 382 -20.70 -9.92 10.67
N LEU A 383 -19.77 -9.69 9.74
CA LEU A 383 -19.82 -8.53 8.85
C LEU A 383 -20.90 -8.70 7.76
N LYS A 384 -21.16 -9.93 7.32
CA LYS A 384 -22.29 -10.23 6.44
C LYS A 384 -23.62 -9.90 7.11
N GLU A 385 -23.81 -10.33 8.37
CA GLU A 385 -25.01 -10.00 9.15
C GLU A 385 -25.21 -8.49 9.30
N LEU A 386 -24.14 -7.75 9.64
CA LEU A 386 -24.17 -6.29 9.67
C LEU A 386 -24.58 -5.69 8.31
N MET A 387 -23.98 -6.16 7.22
CA MET A 387 -24.31 -5.71 5.86
C MET A 387 -25.76 -5.99 5.48
N ASP A 388 -26.31 -7.14 5.88
CA ASP A 388 -27.71 -7.47 5.60
C ASP A 388 -28.68 -6.57 6.39
N ILE A 389 -28.37 -6.24 7.65
CA ILE A 389 -29.14 -5.28 8.48
C ILE A 389 -29.10 -3.86 7.89
N LEU A 390 -27.93 -3.41 7.43
CA LEU A 390 -27.73 -2.05 6.92
C LEU A 390 -28.16 -1.85 5.46
N ARG A 391 -28.45 -2.92 4.71
CA ARG A 391 -28.81 -2.87 3.29
C ARG A 391 -30.01 -1.95 2.98
N PRO A 392 -31.11 -1.93 3.75
CA PRO A 392 -32.21 -1.01 3.50
C PRO A 392 -31.83 0.46 3.70
N TYR A 393 -30.85 0.73 4.56
CA TYR A 393 -30.44 2.06 5.02
C TYR A 393 -29.20 2.62 4.31
N SER A 394 -28.58 1.85 3.41
CA SER A 394 -27.32 2.23 2.75
C SER A 394 -27.47 2.29 1.24
N TYR A 395 -26.81 3.24 0.59
CA TYR A 395 -26.60 3.22 -0.86
C TYR A 395 -25.51 2.22 -1.27
N GLY A 396 -24.52 2.01 -0.41
CA GLY A 396 -23.43 1.09 -0.66
C GLY A 396 -22.56 0.79 0.55
N MET A 397 -21.96 -0.39 0.58
CA MET A 397 -21.15 -0.89 1.69
C MET A 397 -19.96 -1.71 1.20
N SER A 398 -18.83 -1.64 1.89
CA SER A 398 -17.64 -2.45 1.57
C SER A 398 -16.70 -2.56 2.77
N LEU A 399 -15.67 -3.40 2.63
CA LEU A 399 -14.54 -3.44 3.54
C LEU A 399 -13.33 -2.73 2.93
N ALA A 400 -12.61 -1.96 3.73
CA ALA A 400 -11.38 -1.30 3.31
C ALA A 400 -10.26 -2.31 3.02
N GLY A 401 -9.40 -2.01 2.04
CA GLY A 401 -8.21 -2.81 1.75
C GLY A 401 -8.53 -4.18 1.13
N ALA A 402 -7.89 -5.28 1.51
CA ALA A 402 -8.13 -6.58 0.86
C ALA A 402 -9.37 -7.34 1.38
N GLY A 403 -9.99 -6.87 2.48
CA GLY A 403 -11.11 -7.54 3.16
C GLY A 403 -10.69 -8.61 4.19
N GLY A 404 -11.67 -9.31 4.77
CA GLY A 404 -11.48 -10.35 5.77
C GLY A 404 -11.36 -9.87 7.23
N GLY A 405 -11.55 -8.58 7.47
CA GLY A 405 -11.45 -7.91 8.77
C GLY A 405 -11.17 -6.41 8.58
N GLY A 406 -10.71 -5.74 9.63
CA GLY A 406 -10.32 -4.32 9.59
C GLY A 406 -11.53 -3.40 9.61
N PHE A 407 -11.48 -2.37 8.77
CA PHE A 407 -12.53 -1.37 8.67
C PHE A 407 -13.62 -1.75 7.66
N PHE A 408 -14.86 -1.69 8.12
CA PHE A 408 -16.07 -1.65 7.31
C PHE A 408 -16.48 -0.20 7.10
N TYR A 409 -17.02 0.11 5.92
CA TYR A 409 -17.64 1.41 5.69
C TYR A 409 -18.93 1.30 4.88
N ALA A 410 -19.82 2.26 5.10
CA ALA A 410 -21.11 2.37 4.43
C ALA A 410 -21.44 3.83 4.11
N ILE A 411 -22.17 4.05 3.02
CA ILE A 411 -22.80 5.34 2.71
C ILE A 411 -24.29 5.21 2.99
N LEU A 412 -24.79 5.86 4.04
CA LEU A 412 -26.20 5.81 4.42
C LEU A 412 -27.09 6.61 3.47
N LYS A 413 -28.36 6.22 3.34
CA LYS A 413 -29.40 6.96 2.60
C LYS A 413 -29.88 8.18 3.38
N ASP A 414 -29.97 8.05 4.70
CA ASP A 414 -30.33 9.09 5.65
C ASP A 414 -29.71 8.77 7.02
N LEU A 415 -30.00 9.59 8.03
CA LEU A 415 -29.38 9.48 9.35
C LEU A 415 -30.23 8.68 10.37
N SER A 416 -31.35 8.09 9.95
CA SER A 416 -32.32 7.43 10.84
C SER A 416 -31.71 6.29 11.65
N ILE A 417 -30.83 5.50 11.04
CA ILE A 417 -30.21 4.33 11.68
C ILE A 417 -28.98 4.69 12.53
N LYS A 418 -28.45 5.93 12.43
CA LYS A 418 -27.14 6.30 12.99
C LYS A 418 -27.09 6.17 14.51
N SER A 419 -28.19 6.52 15.21
CA SER A 419 -28.29 6.39 16.67
C SER A 419 -28.39 4.94 17.15
N GLN A 420 -28.80 4.01 16.28
CA GLN A 420 -28.96 2.59 16.60
C GLN A 420 -27.73 1.75 16.26
N LEU A 421 -26.76 2.30 15.50
CA LEU A 421 -25.58 1.56 15.04
C LEU A 421 -24.82 0.87 16.17
N GLN A 422 -24.62 1.54 17.30
CA GLN A 422 -23.90 0.96 18.44
C GLN A 422 -24.67 -0.25 19.04
N THR A 423 -25.99 -0.14 19.14
CA THR A 423 -26.86 -1.23 19.61
C THR A 423 -26.85 -2.40 18.62
N ILE A 424 -26.92 -2.13 17.32
CA ILE A 424 -26.83 -3.15 16.26
C ILE A 424 -25.49 -3.89 16.37
N LEU A 425 -24.37 -3.17 16.44
CA LEU A 425 -23.04 -3.76 16.57
C LEU A 425 -22.93 -4.67 17.80
N SER A 426 -23.45 -4.20 18.94
CA SER A 426 -23.43 -4.96 20.21
C SER A 426 -24.31 -6.21 20.18
N SER A 427 -25.33 -6.26 19.31
CA SER A 427 -26.23 -7.41 19.15
C SER A 427 -25.65 -8.52 18.26
N ILE A 428 -24.68 -8.20 17.41
CA ILE A 428 -24.10 -9.14 16.45
C ILE A 428 -22.92 -9.88 17.09
N LYS A 429 -23.02 -11.20 17.15
CA LYS A 429 -21.95 -12.05 17.70
C LYS A 429 -20.65 -11.88 16.92
N GLY A 430 -19.58 -11.52 17.63
CA GLY A 430 -18.25 -11.29 17.06
C GLY A 430 -17.97 -9.85 16.60
N LEU A 431 -18.87 -8.90 16.84
CA LEU A 431 -18.70 -7.45 16.66
C LEU A 431 -18.97 -6.65 17.97
N GLU A 432 -18.97 -7.32 19.12
CA GLU A 432 -19.27 -6.71 20.42
C GLU A 432 -18.25 -5.63 20.80
N SER A 433 -17.00 -5.79 20.35
CA SER A 433 -15.92 -4.82 20.54
C SER A 433 -15.71 -3.90 19.32
N ALA A 434 -16.64 -3.86 18.37
CA ALA A 434 -16.52 -3.00 17.21
C ALA A 434 -16.65 -1.54 17.61
N VAL A 435 -15.85 -0.68 16.98
CA VAL A 435 -15.77 0.75 17.31
C VAL A 435 -16.20 1.56 16.11
N LEU A 436 -17.13 2.49 16.32
CA LEU A 436 -17.52 3.49 15.34
C LEU A 436 -16.53 4.65 15.37
N TYR A 437 -16.06 5.08 14.20
CA TYR A 437 -15.17 6.21 14.03
C TYR A 437 -15.88 7.33 13.27
N GLU A 438 -15.60 8.57 13.66
CA GLU A 438 -15.90 9.71 12.81
C GLU A 438 -14.86 9.77 11.69
N ALA A 439 -15.34 9.85 10.45
CA ALA A 439 -14.48 10.00 9.28
C ALA A 439 -15.05 11.06 8.37
N VAL A 440 -14.19 11.98 7.92
CA VAL A 440 -14.54 13.06 7.01
C VAL A 440 -13.48 13.18 5.93
N ILE A 441 -13.89 13.54 4.71
CA ILE A 441 -12.98 13.77 3.60
C ILE A 441 -11.96 14.85 4.00
N ASP A 442 -10.67 14.51 3.88
CA ASP A 442 -9.57 15.46 4.02
C ASP A 442 -9.24 16.03 2.64
N PRO A 443 -9.46 17.32 2.34
CA PRO A 443 -9.23 17.87 1.02
C PRO A 443 -7.76 18.17 0.71
N VAL A 444 -6.86 18.12 1.70
CA VAL A 444 -5.49 18.61 1.59
C VAL A 444 -4.49 17.48 1.32
N GLY A 445 -4.72 16.30 1.87
CA GLY A 445 -3.79 15.17 1.81
C GLY A 445 -2.66 15.34 2.81
N MET A 446 -1.44 15.05 2.40
CA MET A 446 -0.25 15.22 3.23
C MET A 446 0.01 16.70 3.53
N THR A 447 0.28 17.03 4.79
CA THR A 447 0.75 18.37 5.23
C THR A 447 2.15 18.29 5.78
N ILE A 448 2.97 19.30 5.50
CA ILE A 448 4.33 19.47 6.02
C ILE A 448 4.36 20.80 6.79
N ASN A 449 4.71 20.73 8.08
CA ASN A 449 4.75 21.87 9.01
C ASN A 449 6.15 22.09 9.58
#